data_AF-A0A402AP97-F1
#
_entry.id   AF-A0A402AP97-F1
#
_cell.length_a   1.000
_cell.length_b   1.000
_cell.length_c   1.000
_cell.angle_alpha   90.00
_cell.angle_beta   90.00
_cell.angle_gamma   90.00
#
_symmetry.space_group_name_H-M   'P 1'
#
loop_
_entity.id
_entity.type
_entity.pdbx_description
1 polymer ?
#
loop_
_entity_poly.entity_id
_entity_poly.type
_entity_poly.pdbx_seq_one_letter_code
_entity_poly.pdbx_strand_id
1 'polypeptide(L)'
;MEKRDERDASEVGECSFIDRQTVGGKRTHTESKEDRATRLESTPRLQLPMPDLQLVRHDHAPALLAFERENRTYFAAIIPDRGDEFFTEFDTRHAQLLEWQAAGTDYFHLLVAERGEVVGRVNLVKVADGSAELGYRIAQKAVGQGLATAAVRKVRELAATEYGLIRLRARVTLDNPASRKVLEHNGFVAVGELTLNGKPAISYICELR
;
A
#
# COMPACT_ATOMS: atom_id res chain seq x y z
N MET A 1 -18.30 28.90 13.37
CA MET A 1 -18.65 28.56 11.98
C MET A 1 -17.65 27.51 11.52
N GLU A 2 -17.93 26.25 11.85
CA GLU A 2 -17.04 25.11 11.57
C GLU A 2 -17.02 24.87 10.06
N LYS A 3 -15.84 25.03 9.45
CA LYS A 3 -15.64 24.53 8.09
C LYS A 3 -15.69 23.00 8.17
N ARG A 4 -16.76 22.43 7.64
CA ARG A 4 -16.85 20.98 7.44
C ARG A 4 -15.70 20.55 6.54
N ASP A 5 -15.06 19.49 6.99
CA ASP A 5 -13.95 18.78 6.39
C ASP A 5 -14.41 18.11 5.08
N GLU A 6 -14.58 18.89 4.01
CA GLU A 6 -14.82 18.40 2.64
C GLU A 6 -13.51 17.82 2.08
N ARG A 7 -13.04 16.73 2.69
CA ARG A 7 -12.03 15.87 2.08
C ARG A 7 -12.75 14.93 1.14
N ASP A 8 -12.31 14.86 -0.11
CA ASP A 8 -12.82 13.89 -1.07
C ASP A 8 -12.69 12.50 -0.43
N ALA A 9 -13.83 11.80 -0.29
CA ALA A 9 -13.90 10.49 0.35
C ALA A 9 -12.98 9.46 -0.34
N SER A 10 -12.57 9.73 -1.57
CA SER A 10 -11.56 8.99 -2.33
C SER A 10 -10.14 9.06 -1.75
N GLU A 11 -9.79 10.13 -1.01
CA GLU A 11 -8.43 10.36 -0.49
C GLU A 11 -8.27 10.01 0.99
N VAL A 12 -9.35 10.11 1.78
CA VAL A 12 -9.35 9.86 3.23
C VAL A 12 -9.78 8.46 3.65
N GLY A 13 -10.23 7.64 2.71
CA GLY A 13 -10.93 6.37 2.99
C GLY A 13 -10.22 5.09 2.57
N GLU A 14 -9.25 5.15 1.66
CA GLU A 14 -8.77 3.92 1.01
C GLU A 14 -7.51 3.35 1.66
N CYS A 15 -7.65 3.02 2.96
CA CYS A 15 -6.91 1.91 3.52
C CYS A 15 -7.24 0.64 2.72
N SER A 16 -6.23 -0.17 2.41
CA SER A 16 -6.23 -1.43 1.66
C SER A 16 -6.45 -1.25 0.14
N PHE A 17 -5.77 -1.89 -0.82
CA PHE A 17 -5.58 -3.34 -1.04
C PHE A 17 -4.39 -3.68 -1.96
N ILE A 18 -3.91 -4.93 -1.85
CA ILE A 18 -2.96 -5.64 -2.73
C ILE A 18 -3.49 -7.08 -2.93
N ASP A 19 -3.18 -7.63 -4.11
CA ASP A 19 -3.64 -8.87 -4.79
C ASP A 19 -3.84 -10.15 -3.96
N ARG A 20 -4.72 -11.01 -4.51
CA ARG A 20 -4.90 -12.42 -4.21
C ARG A 20 -4.35 -13.26 -5.36
N GLN A 21 -3.32 -14.07 -5.11
CA GLN A 21 -3.00 -15.19 -6.00
C GLN A 21 -4.10 -16.25 -5.92
N THR A 22 -4.69 -16.62 -7.07
CA THR A 22 -5.03 -18.01 -7.35
C THR A 22 -4.87 -18.26 -8.85
N VAL A 23 -3.65 -18.55 -9.30
CA VAL A 23 -3.46 -19.26 -10.58
C VAL A 23 -3.64 -20.74 -10.28
N GLY A 24 -4.89 -21.16 -10.18
CA GLY A 24 -5.29 -22.55 -10.02
C GLY A 24 -5.83 -23.12 -11.33
N GLY A 25 -5.02 -23.12 -12.39
CA GLY A 25 -5.35 -23.85 -13.61
C GLY A 25 -5.32 -25.34 -13.34
N LYS A 26 -6.49 -25.98 -13.18
CA LYS A 26 -6.63 -27.43 -13.17
C LYS A 26 -6.17 -27.96 -14.55
N ARG A 27 -4.93 -28.44 -14.63
CA ARG A 27 -4.53 -29.41 -15.65
C ARG A 27 -4.71 -30.79 -15.05
N THR A 28 -5.74 -31.48 -15.51
CA THR A 28 -5.86 -32.93 -15.36
C THR A 28 -4.82 -33.57 -16.27
N HIS A 29 -3.80 -34.22 -15.71
CA HIS A 29 -3.12 -35.30 -16.41
C HIS A 29 -2.59 -36.34 -15.41
N THR A 30 -3.00 -37.56 -15.68
CA THR A 30 -2.60 -38.84 -15.14
C THR A 30 -1.08 -39.05 -15.23
N GLU A 31 -0.53 -39.70 -14.21
CA GLU A 31 0.87 -40.12 -14.10
C GLU A 31 1.31 -41.01 -15.27
N SER A 32 2.56 -40.86 -15.68
CA SER A 32 3.46 -42.01 -15.91
C SER A 32 4.89 -41.59 -15.61
N LYS A 33 5.60 -42.49 -14.91
CA LYS A 33 6.98 -42.39 -14.46
C LYS A 33 7.93 -42.57 -15.65
N GLU A 34 9.06 -41.84 -15.67
CA GLU A 34 10.42 -42.37 -15.88
C GLU A 34 11.45 -41.25 -16.15
N ASP A 35 12.58 -41.35 -15.45
CA ASP A 35 13.94 -40.96 -15.83
C ASP A 35 14.23 -39.63 -16.53
N ARG A 36 14.77 -38.67 -15.76
CA ARG A 36 16.19 -38.25 -15.89
C ARG A 36 16.53 -37.20 -14.84
N ALA A 37 17.54 -37.50 -14.04
CA ALA A 37 18.25 -36.52 -13.23
C ALA A 37 18.85 -35.45 -14.14
N THR A 38 18.20 -34.29 -14.19
CA THR A 38 18.79 -33.05 -14.70
C THR A 38 18.64 -32.05 -13.57
N ARG A 39 19.79 -31.73 -12.94
CA ARG A 39 19.94 -30.67 -11.96
C ARG A 39 19.43 -29.38 -12.61
N LEU A 40 18.19 -28.99 -12.29
CA LEU A 40 17.66 -27.69 -12.65
C LEU A 40 18.45 -26.69 -11.80
N GLU A 41 19.47 -26.07 -12.42
CA GLU A 41 20.16 -24.96 -11.81
C GLU A 41 19.13 -23.90 -11.49
N SER A 42 18.92 -23.68 -10.19
CA SER A 42 18.09 -22.61 -9.68
C SER A 42 18.62 -21.31 -10.23
N THR A 43 17.88 -20.70 -11.16
CA THR A 43 18.17 -19.37 -11.66
C THR A 43 18.41 -18.47 -10.46
N PRO A 44 19.56 -17.79 -10.33
CA PRO A 44 19.77 -16.85 -9.25
C PRO A 44 18.66 -15.82 -9.39
N ARG A 45 17.76 -15.76 -8.40
CA ARG A 45 16.86 -14.63 -8.26
C ARG A 45 17.80 -13.43 -8.16
N LEU A 46 17.86 -12.60 -9.21
CA LEU A 46 18.46 -11.28 -9.08
C LEU A 46 17.73 -10.65 -7.89
N GLN A 47 18.42 -10.55 -6.76
CA GLN A 47 17.93 -9.82 -5.62
C GLN A 47 17.91 -8.37 -6.09
N LEU A 48 16.80 -7.95 -6.72
CA LEU A 48 16.61 -6.55 -7.04
C LEU A 48 16.80 -5.80 -5.72
N PRO A 49 17.70 -4.82 -5.68
CA PRO A 49 17.95 -4.08 -4.46
C PRO A 49 16.63 -3.50 -3.98
N MET A 50 16.45 -3.55 -2.67
CA MET A 50 15.20 -3.15 -2.04
C MET A 50 14.87 -1.71 -2.46
N PRO A 51 13.66 -1.45 -2.99
CA PRO A 51 13.20 -0.11 -3.30
C PRO A 51 13.36 0.81 -2.09
N ASP A 52 13.81 2.03 -2.32
CA ASP A 52 13.96 3.01 -1.26
C ASP A 52 12.60 3.63 -0.91
N LEU A 53 12.38 3.85 0.39
CA LEU A 53 11.18 4.50 0.88
C LEU A 53 11.47 5.99 1.01
N GLN A 54 10.82 6.79 0.16
CA GLN A 54 11.05 8.22 0.08
C GLN A 54 9.78 8.99 0.41
N LEU A 55 9.89 10.08 1.16
CA LEU A 55 8.80 11.03 1.33
C LEU A 55 8.46 11.68 -0.02
N VAL A 56 7.18 11.94 -0.30
CA VAL A 56 6.73 12.59 -1.53
C VAL A 56 7.33 14.00 -1.64
N ARG A 57 7.78 14.34 -2.85
CA ARG A 57 8.45 15.59 -3.23
C ARG A 57 7.92 16.04 -4.59
N HIS A 58 8.14 17.31 -4.94
CA HIS A 58 7.69 17.90 -6.21
C HIS A 58 8.11 17.10 -7.46
N ASP A 59 9.32 16.54 -7.48
CA ASP A 59 9.87 15.78 -8.60
C ASP A 59 9.23 14.40 -8.79
N HIS A 60 8.44 13.91 -7.82
CA HIS A 60 7.77 12.61 -7.92
C HIS A 60 6.49 12.63 -8.74
N ALA A 61 5.92 13.79 -9.08
CA ALA A 61 4.61 13.84 -9.74
C ALA A 61 4.52 12.97 -11.02
N PRO A 62 5.48 13.01 -11.97
CA PRO A 62 5.40 12.19 -13.17
C PRO A 62 5.45 10.68 -12.88
N ALA A 63 6.36 10.26 -11.99
CA ALA A 63 6.54 8.84 -11.66
C ALA A 63 5.37 8.28 -10.85
N LEU A 64 4.81 9.08 -9.94
CA LEU A 64 3.61 8.71 -9.20
C LEU A 64 2.40 8.62 -10.11
N LEU A 65 2.18 9.58 -11.02
CA LEU A 65 1.08 9.50 -11.99
C LEU A 65 1.20 8.26 -12.89
N ALA A 66 2.42 7.93 -13.35
CA ALA A 66 2.66 6.73 -14.14
C ALA A 66 2.29 5.46 -13.36
N PHE A 67 2.71 5.35 -12.10
CA PHE A 67 2.34 4.26 -11.20
C PHE A 67 0.82 4.15 -11.01
N GLU A 68 0.14 5.27 -10.76
CA GLU A 68 -1.31 5.31 -10.58
C GLU A 68 -2.04 4.83 -11.85
N ARG A 69 -1.62 5.29 -13.03
CA ARG A 69 -2.23 4.93 -14.32
C ARG A 69 -2.01 3.46 -14.68
N GLU A 70 -0.77 2.98 -14.56
CA GLU A 70 -0.41 1.59 -14.87
C GLU A 70 -1.22 0.60 -14.02
N ASN A 71 -1.54 0.98 -12.78
CA ASN A 71 -2.20 0.09 -11.83
C ASN A 71 -3.71 0.39 -11.64
N ARG A 72 -4.30 1.35 -12.38
CA ARG A 72 -5.70 1.78 -12.18
C ARG A 72 -6.68 0.61 -12.19
N THR A 73 -6.70 -0.20 -13.25
CA THR A 73 -7.61 -1.35 -13.37
C THR A 73 -7.38 -2.38 -12.27
N TYR A 74 -6.11 -2.61 -11.92
CA TYR A 74 -5.73 -3.54 -10.88
C TYR A 74 -6.20 -3.08 -9.49
N PHE A 75 -6.06 -1.78 -9.17
CA PHE A 75 -6.57 -1.21 -7.93
C PHE A 75 -8.10 -1.20 -7.91
N ALA A 76 -8.75 -0.79 -9.01
CA ALA A 76 -10.20 -0.71 -9.14
C ALA A 76 -10.93 -2.05 -8.95
N ALA A 77 -10.22 -3.18 -9.04
CA ALA A 77 -10.80 -4.50 -8.75
C ALA A 77 -11.17 -4.67 -7.26
N ILE A 78 -10.62 -3.84 -6.37
CA ILE A 78 -10.76 -4.03 -4.91
C ILE A 78 -11.19 -2.75 -4.19
N ILE A 79 -10.72 -1.58 -4.64
CA ILE A 79 -11.20 -0.26 -4.21
C ILE A 79 -12.08 0.37 -5.30
N PRO A 80 -13.03 1.26 -4.96
CA PRO A 80 -13.72 2.07 -5.96
C PRO A 80 -12.73 2.78 -6.89
N ASP A 81 -13.05 2.83 -8.19
CA ASP A 81 -12.27 3.63 -9.13
C ASP A 81 -12.41 5.12 -8.76
N ARG A 82 -11.29 5.84 -8.78
CA ARG A 82 -11.25 7.26 -8.38
C ARG A 82 -11.74 8.21 -9.47
N GLY A 83 -12.20 7.68 -10.60
CA GLY A 83 -12.66 8.46 -11.74
C GLY A 83 -11.51 9.06 -12.55
N ASP A 84 -11.87 9.62 -13.71
CA ASP A 84 -10.89 10.21 -14.63
C ASP A 84 -10.28 11.50 -14.06
N GLU A 85 -11.04 12.25 -13.27
CA GLU A 85 -10.60 13.50 -12.62
C GLU A 85 -9.35 13.30 -11.78
N PHE A 86 -9.24 12.17 -11.06
CA PHE A 86 -8.05 11.80 -10.31
C PHE A 86 -6.77 11.84 -11.15
N PHE A 87 -6.85 11.46 -12.43
CA PHE A 87 -5.71 11.38 -13.34
C PHE A 87 -5.53 12.62 -14.21
N THR A 88 -6.60 13.38 -14.48
CA THR A 88 -6.54 14.60 -15.31
C THR A 88 -6.09 15.81 -14.52
N GLU A 89 -6.44 15.93 -13.24
CA GLU A 89 -6.01 17.04 -12.36
C GLU A 89 -5.01 16.56 -11.32
N PHE A 90 -4.12 15.66 -11.75
CA PHE A 90 -3.14 15.03 -10.88
C PHE A 90 -2.14 16.05 -10.29
N ASP A 91 -1.74 17.08 -11.04
CA ASP A 91 -0.80 18.10 -10.54
C ASP A 91 -1.39 18.89 -9.36
N THR A 92 -2.67 19.26 -9.44
CA THR A 92 -3.39 19.91 -8.33
C THR A 92 -3.46 19.01 -7.11
N ARG A 93 -3.81 17.73 -7.30
CA ARG A 93 -3.83 16.75 -6.20
C ARG A 93 -2.46 16.56 -5.59
N HIS A 94 -1.42 16.44 -6.42
CA HIS A 94 -0.05 16.29 -5.95
C HIS A 94 0.41 17.51 -5.14
N ALA A 95 0.07 18.73 -5.56
CA ALA A 95 0.32 19.92 -4.75
C ALA A 95 -0.41 19.85 -3.40
N GLN A 96 -1.67 19.41 -3.38
CA GLN A 96 -2.43 19.25 -2.13
C GLN A 96 -1.80 18.24 -1.17
N LEU A 97 -1.27 17.13 -1.69
CA LEU A 97 -0.52 16.14 -0.88
C LEU A 97 0.68 16.79 -0.18
N LEU A 98 1.41 17.66 -0.89
CA LEU A 98 2.56 18.35 -0.34
C LEU A 98 2.17 19.39 0.72
N GLU A 99 1.03 20.07 0.55
CA GLU A 99 0.49 21.00 1.54
C GLU A 99 0.11 20.29 2.84
N TRP A 100 -0.60 19.17 2.77
CA TRP A 100 -0.94 18.36 3.95
C TRP A 100 0.30 17.82 4.66
N GLN A 101 1.31 17.44 3.87
CA GLN A 101 2.58 16.98 4.39
C GLN A 101 3.37 18.09 5.08
N ALA A 102 3.36 19.31 4.53
CA ALA A 102 3.94 20.48 5.17
C ALA A 102 3.19 20.90 6.44
N ALA A 103 1.87 20.68 6.49
CA ALA A 103 1.05 20.93 7.66
C ALA A 103 1.18 19.85 8.75
N GLY A 104 1.82 18.71 8.45
CA GLY A 104 1.95 17.57 9.36
C GLY A 104 0.64 16.83 9.62
N THR A 105 -0.39 17.03 8.79
CA THR A 105 -1.67 16.33 8.90
C THR A 105 -1.62 14.95 8.25
N ASP A 106 -0.69 14.75 7.31
CA ASP A 106 -0.54 13.53 6.52
C ASP A 106 0.94 13.37 6.12
N TYR A 107 1.39 12.14 5.90
CA TYR A 107 2.71 11.84 5.34
C TYR A 107 2.59 10.81 4.24
N PHE A 108 3.11 11.14 3.06
CA PHE A 108 3.01 10.30 1.88
C PHE A 108 4.39 9.79 1.48
N HIS A 109 4.53 8.47 1.35
CA HIS A 109 5.78 7.82 0.98
C HIS A 109 5.63 6.99 -0.28
N LEU A 110 6.69 6.95 -1.07
CA LEU A 110 6.81 6.13 -2.27
C LEU A 110 7.91 5.09 -2.07
N LEU A 111 7.68 3.88 -2.58
CA LEU A 111 8.74 2.91 -2.80
C LEU A 111 9.30 3.13 -4.20
N VAL A 112 10.55 3.58 -4.27
CA VAL A 112 11.22 3.97 -5.51
C VAL A 112 12.32 2.94 -5.81
N ALA A 113 12.20 2.22 -6.92
CA ALA A 113 13.23 1.31 -7.42
C ALA A 113 14.43 2.10 -7.98
N GLU A 114 15.58 1.45 -8.19
CA GLU A 114 16.85 2.10 -8.59
C GLU A 114 16.75 3.05 -9.80
N ARG A 115 15.83 2.78 -10.73
CA ARG A 115 15.63 3.59 -11.94
C ARG A 115 14.65 4.76 -11.76
N GLY A 116 14.28 5.08 -10.52
CA GLY A 116 13.30 6.14 -10.21
C GLY A 116 11.84 5.70 -10.39
N GLU A 117 11.61 4.42 -10.67
CA GLU A 117 10.26 3.87 -10.83
C GLU A 117 9.57 3.71 -9.49
N VAL A 118 8.34 4.22 -9.38
CA VAL A 118 7.49 4.00 -8.20
C VAL A 118 6.85 2.62 -8.30
N VAL A 119 7.15 1.75 -7.34
CA VAL A 119 6.60 0.39 -7.24
C VAL A 119 5.64 0.21 -6.06
N GLY A 120 5.44 1.25 -5.28
CA GLY A 120 4.51 1.25 -4.17
C GLY A 120 4.31 2.61 -3.55
N ARG A 121 3.23 2.73 -2.78
CA ARG A 121 2.87 3.93 -2.04
C ARG A 121 2.40 3.54 -0.65
N VAL A 122 2.84 4.27 0.36
CA VAL A 122 2.43 4.13 1.77
C VAL A 122 2.05 5.50 2.30
N ASN A 123 0.89 5.60 2.92
CA ASN A 123 0.34 6.86 3.42
C ASN A 123 0.05 6.73 4.91
N LEU A 124 0.39 7.78 5.66
CA LEU A 124 -0.12 8.05 7.00
C LEU A 124 -1.05 9.25 6.88
N VAL A 125 -2.34 9.06 7.15
CA VAL A 125 -3.33 10.14 7.00
C VAL A 125 -4.05 10.42 8.30
N LYS A 126 -4.70 11.59 8.38
CA LYS A 126 -5.44 12.03 9.58
C LYS A 126 -4.59 11.97 10.85
N VAL A 127 -3.38 12.53 10.76
CA VAL A 127 -2.47 12.69 11.88
C VAL A 127 -3.14 13.60 12.90
N ALA A 128 -3.45 13.04 14.06
CA ALA A 128 -4.05 13.75 15.20
C ALA A 128 -3.79 12.97 16.48
N ASP A 129 -3.58 13.68 17.60
CA ASP A 129 -3.41 13.09 18.93
C ASP A 129 -2.34 11.97 19.00
N GLY A 130 -1.23 12.17 18.28
CA GLY A 130 -0.14 11.20 18.19
C GLY A 130 -0.49 9.91 17.43
N SER A 131 -1.55 9.94 16.62
CA SER A 131 -2.04 8.77 15.88
C SER A 131 -2.29 9.08 14.41
N ALA A 132 -2.14 8.08 13.54
CA ALA A 132 -2.44 8.19 12.11
C ALA A 132 -3.13 6.93 11.58
N GLU A 133 -3.81 7.05 10.43
CA GLU A 133 -4.34 5.92 9.66
C GLU A 133 -3.32 5.52 8.57
N LEU A 134 -2.90 4.25 8.59
CA LEU A 134 -1.95 3.66 7.64
C LEU A 134 -2.70 3.01 6.46
N GLY A 135 -2.39 3.46 5.25
CA GLY A 135 -2.77 2.79 4.00
C GLY A 135 -1.56 2.51 3.12
N TYR A 136 -1.59 1.43 2.33
CA TYR A 136 -0.52 1.13 1.39
C TYR A 136 -1.00 0.31 0.21
N ARG A 137 -0.22 0.37 -0.88
CA ARG A 137 -0.43 -0.38 -2.11
C ARG A 137 0.87 -0.58 -2.86
N ILE A 138 0.99 -1.71 -3.53
CA ILE A 138 2.17 -2.13 -4.30
C ILE A 138 1.72 -2.36 -5.74
N ALA A 139 2.59 -2.01 -6.69
CA ALA A 139 2.34 -2.23 -8.11
C ALA A 139 2.08 -3.72 -8.38
N GLN A 140 1.18 -4.02 -9.31
CA GLN A 140 0.81 -5.40 -9.66
C GLN A 140 2.04 -6.26 -9.99
N LYS A 141 2.99 -5.71 -10.74
CA LYS A 141 4.24 -6.39 -11.12
C LYS A 141 5.21 -6.65 -9.95
N ALA A 142 5.01 -5.97 -8.82
CA ALA A 142 5.91 -5.97 -7.67
C ALA A 142 5.34 -6.72 -6.45
N VAL A 143 4.14 -7.30 -6.56
CA VAL A 143 3.52 -8.09 -5.48
C VAL A 143 4.26 -9.42 -5.26
N GLY A 144 4.07 -10.03 -4.08
CA GLY A 144 4.67 -11.32 -3.74
C GLY A 144 6.17 -11.28 -3.41
N GLN A 145 6.78 -10.10 -3.39
CA GLN A 145 8.22 -9.90 -3.12
C GLN A 145 8.50 -9.39 -1.69
N GLY A 146 7.48 -9.32 -0.83
CA GLY A 146 7.62 -8.81 0.55
C GLY A 146 7.73 -7.28 0.67
N LEU A 147 7.58 -6.54 -0.43
CA LEU A 147 7.72 -5.07 -0.45
C LEU A 147 6.75 -4.36 0.49
N ALA A 148 5.47 -4.78 0.54
CA ALA A 148 4.50 -4.20 1.46
C ALA A 148 4.93 -4.36 2.92
N THR A 149 5.40 -5.56 3.29
CA THR A 149 5.90 -5.84 4.64
C THR A 149 7.08 -4.96 5.00
N ALA A 150 8.06 -4.85 4.10
CA ALA A 150 9.25 -4.02 4.31
C ALA A 150 8.89 -2.52 4.42
N ALA A 151 7.98 -2.04 3.57
CA ALA A 151 7.56 -0.65 3.54
C ALA A 151 6.78 -0.26 4.81
N VAL A 152 5.83 -1.10 5.24
CA VAL A 152 5.09 -0.88 6.49
C VAL A 152 6.03 -0.89 7.69
N ARG A 153 7.04 -1.77 7.71
CA ARG A 153 8.07 -1.77 8.77
C ARG A 153 8.81 -0.44 8.84
N LYS A 154 9.30 0.04 7.70
CA LYS A 154 10.08 1.29 7.64
C LYS A 154 9.22 2.52 7.94
N VAL A 155 7.97 2.57 7.47
CA VAL A 155 7.03 3.65 7.83
C VAL A 155 6.69 3.60 9.33
N ARG A 156 6.56 2.43 9.93
CA ARG A 156 6.34 2.29 11.38
C ARG A 156 7.51 2.87 12.18
N GLU A 157 8.74 2.66 11.73
CA GLU A 157 9.93 3.25 12.34
C GLU A 157 9.92 4.78 12.20
N LEU A 158 9.70 5.30 10.99
CA LEU A 158 9.59 6.76 10.74
C LEU A 158 8.47 7.42 11.56
N ALA A 159 7.33 6.74 11.68
CA ALA A 159 6.20 7.21 12.47
C ALA A 159 6.60 7.48 13.93
N ALA A 160 7.38 6.56 14.52
CA ALA A 160 7.85 6.69 15.90
C ALA A 160 8.97 7.75 16.02
N THR A 161 9.95 7.72 15.11
CA THR A 161 11.19 8.50 15.27
C THR A 161 11.12 9.91 14.71
N GLU A 162 10.50 10.09 13.54
CA GLU A 162 10.48 11.37 12.81
C GLU A 162 9.16 12.12 12.99
N TYR A 163 8.04 11.40 13.09
CA TYR A 163 6.70 12.01 13.15
C TYR A 163 6.12 12.09 14.56
N GLY A 164 6.83 11.56 15.56
CA GLY A 164 6.40 11.60 16.97
C GLY A 164 5.05 10.90 17.23
N LEU A 165 4.67 9.95 16.37
CA LEU A 165 3.45 9.18 16.52
C LEU A 165 3.67 8.08 17.56
N ILE A 166 2.65 7.86 18.39
CA ILE A 166 2.60 6.79 19.39
C ILE A 166 1.72 5.62 18.93
N ARG A 167 0.90 5.81 17.89
CA ARG A 167 -0.05 4.80 17.43
C ARG A 167 -0.30 4.86 15.93
N LEU A 168 -0.42 3.71 15.29
CA LEU A 168 -0.97 3.58 13.93
C LEU A 168 -2.26 2.78 13.96
N ARG A 169 -3.21 3.18 13.12
CA ARG A 169 -4.48 2.47 12.87
C ARG A 169 -4.51 2.00 11.43
N ALA A 170 -5.10 0.85 11.16
CA ALA A 170 -5.34 0.38 9.80
C ALA A 170 -6.69 -0.33 9.71
N ARG A 171 -7.29 -0.33 8.52
CA ARG A 171 -8.54 -1.06 8.24
C ARG A 171 -8.32 -1.95 7.03
N VAL A 172 -8.85 -3.17 7.07
CA VAL A 172 -8.73 -4.13 5.97
C VAL A 172 -10.03 -4.92 5.83
N THR A 173 -10.60 -4.99 4.63
CA THR A 173 -11.78 -5.84 4.39
C THR A 173 -11.41 -7.34 4.43
N LEU A 174 -12.40 -8.17 4.75
CA LEU A 174 -12.18 -9.60 4.97
C LEU A 174 -11.69 -10.36 3.71
N ASP A 175 -12.04 -9.87 2.52
CA ASP A 175 -11.61 -10.41 1.22
C ASP A 175 -10.13 -10.13 0.88
N ASN A 176 -9.38 -9.47 1.78
CA ASN A 176 -7.92 -9.27 1.66
C ASN A 176 -7.10 -9.90 2.79
N PRO A 177 -6.88 -11.22 2.71
CA PRO A 177 -6.01 -11.90 3.66
C PRO A 177 -4.53 -11.50 3.53
N ALA A 178 -4.09 -10.95 2.40
CA ALA A 178 -2.69 -10.56 2.20
C ALA A 178 -2.32 -9.34 3.04
N SER A 179 -3.16 -8.30 3.02
CA SER A 179 -2.94 -7.09 3.82
C SER A 179 -3.03 -7.37 5.32
N ARG A 180 -3.95 -8.25 5.74
CA ARG A 180 -4.02 -8.71 7.15
C ARG A 180 -2.70 -9.33 7.61
N LYS A 181 -2.13 -10.24 6.82
CA LYS A 181 -0.82 -10.84 7.11
C LYS A 181 0.30 -9.81 7.19
N VAL A 182 0.31 -8.81 6.32
CA VAL A 182 1.30 -7.72 6.35
C VAL A 182 1.19 -6.91 7.63
N LEU A 183 -0.03 -6.56 8.05
CA LEU A 183 -0.28 -5.84 9.30
C LEU A 183 0.15 -6.68 10.51
N GLU A 184 -0.32 -7.91 10.61
CA GLU A 184 0.01 -8.84 11.71
C GLU A 184 1.52 -9.08 11.82
N HIS A 185 2.22 -9.24 10.69
CA HIS A 185 3.68 -9.39 10.68
C HIS A 185 4.42 -8.13 11.17
N ASN A 186 3.79 -6.95 11.08
CA ASN A 186 4.34 -5.68 11.54
C ASN A 186 3.84 -5.29 12.94
N GLY A 187 3.26 -6.22 13.70
CA GLY A 187 2.86 -6.01 15.08
C GLY A 187 1.56 -5.24 15.25
N PHE A 188 0.73 -5.17 14.20
CA PHE A 188 -0.64 -4.70 14.33
C PHE A 188 -1.52 -5.79 14.94
N VAL A 189 -2.39 -5.41 15.87
CA VAL A 189 -3.36 -6.28 16.54
C VAL A 189 -4.76 -5.90 16.10
N ALA A 190 -5.58 -6.90 15.77
CA ALA A 190 -6.99 -6.69 15.44
C ALA A 190 -7.77 -6.25 16.69
N VAL A 191 -8.58 -5.20 16.56
CA VAL A 191 -9.31 -4.58 17.69
C VAL A 191 -10.82 -4.55 17.51
N GLY A 192 -11.34 -4.90 16.33
CA GLY A 192 -12.77 -4.98 16.10
C GLY A 192 -13.14 -5.13 14.63
N GLU A 193 -14.41 -5.43 14.39
CA GLU A 193 -15.00 -5.51 13.06
C GLU A 193 -15.74 -4.20 12.72
N LEU A 194 -15.80 -3.88 11.44
CA LEU A 194 -16.51 -2.72 10.91
C LEU A 194 -16.96 -2.98 9.46
N THR A 195 -17.68 -2.03 8.89
CA THR A 195 -17.98 -2.01 7.45
C THR A 195 -17.14 -0.93 6.77
N LEU A 196 -16.40 -1.30 5.72
CA LEU A 196 -15.62 -0.38 4.88
C LEU A 196 -16.13 -0.50 3.44
N ASN A 197 -16.60 0.59 2.86
CA ASN A 197 -17.15 0.64 1.49
C ASN A 197 -18.21 -0.44 1.21
N GLY A 198 -19.10 -0.67 2.19
CA GLY A 198 -20.16 -1.69 2.11
C GLY A 198 -19.70 -3.14 2.31
N LYS A 199 -18.40 -3.38 2.60
CA LYS A 199 -17.85 -4.71 2.85
C LYS A 199 -17.47 -4.92 4.31
N PRO A 200 -17.62 -6.13 4.88
CA PRO A 200 -17.07 -6.47 6.18
C PRO A 200 -15.55 -6.27 6.25
N ALA A 201 -15.06 -5.71 7.34
CA ALA A 201 -13.67 -5.36 7.56
C ALA A 201 -13.25 -5.49 9.02
N ILE A 202 -11.94 -5.47 9.24
CA ILE A 202 -11.30 -5.51 10.56
C ILE A 202 -10.48 -4.23 10.75
N SER A 203 -10.58 -3.64 11.92
CA SER A 203 -9.73 -2.55 12.40
C SER A 203 -8.54 -3.12 13.15
N TYR A 204 -7.37 -2.52 12.91
CA TYR A 204 -6.10 -2.90 13.50
C TYR A 204 -5.44 -1.70 14.19
N ILE A 205 -4.72 -1.94 15.28
CA ILE A 205 -3.91 -0.96 15.99
C ILE A 205 -2.48 -1.48 16.14
N CYS A 206 -1.49 -0.60 15.96
CA CYS A 206 -0.10 -0.84 16.35
C CYS A 206 0.34 0.29 17.29
N GLU A 207 0.71 -0.06 18.51
CA GLU A 207 1.37 0.88 19.43
C GLU A 207 2.84 1.01 19.04
N LEU A 208 3.30 2.25 18.93
CA LEU A 208 4.67 2.61 18.62
C LEU A 208 5.44 2.80 19.92
N ARG A 209 6.70 2.35 19.96
CA ARG A 209 7.59 2.46 21.10
C ARG A 209 8.77 3.34 20.75
#